data_AF-A0A6C0CWB9-F1
#
_entry.id   AF-A0A6C0CWB9-F1
#
_cell.length_a   1.000
_cell.length_b   1.000
_cell.length_c   1.000
_cell.angle_alpha   90.00
_cell.angle_beta   90.00
_cell.angle_gamma   90.00
#
_symmetry.space_group_name_H-M   'P 1'
#
loop_
_entity.id
_entity.type
_entity.pdbx_description
1 polymer ?
#
loop_
_entity_poly.entity_id
_entity_poly.type
_entity_poly.pdbx_seq_one_letter_code
_entity_poly.pdbx_strand_id
1 'polypeptide(L)'
;MIDENIIIDENVNIQMVDDFDKSSADFNLKKLMEDFENISLHMNDNDNFHHESDQLYTDMLNYDMNFTVKQLLLICEYYGLLKDVKTNKMKKQDIIEQILLFENNNDNYEMMIRRKELWYYINELKEDKMMKKFVIWG
;
A
#
# COMPACT_ATOMS: atom_id res chain seq x y z
N MET A 1 28.31 -15.77 37.09
CA MET A 1 27.01 -16.31 37.57
C MET A 1 26.09 -16.19 36.37
N ILE A 2 25.33 -17.24 36.06
CA ILE A 2 24.90 -17.65 34.71
C ILE A 2 24.22 -16.53 33.89
N ASP A 3 24.73 -16.31 32.67
CA ASP A 3 24.15 -15.46 31.64
C ASP A 3 22.85 -16.10 31.11
N GLU A 4 21.72 -15.41 31.25
CA GLU A 4 20.46 -15.83 30.63
C GLU A 4 20.38 -15.27 29.20
N ASN A 5 20.81 -16.09 28.24
CA ASN A 5 20.54 -15.86 26.83
C ASN A 5 19.09 -16.24 26.51
N ILE A 6 18.24 -15.26 26.21
CA ILE A 6 16.93 -15.51 25.59
C ILE A 6 17.18 -15.65 24.08
N ILE A 7 17.00 -16.86 23.55
CA ILE A 7 17.07 -17.12 22.12
C ILE A 7 15.74 -16.69 21.49
N ILE A 8 15.74 -15.58 20.76
CA ILE A 8 14.61 -15.11 19.95
C ILE A 8 15.08 -15.09 18.50
N ASP A 9 14.88 -16.20 17.78
CA ASP A 9 15.22 -16.42 16.37
C ASP A 9 16.68 -16.17 15.92
N GLU A 10 17.21 -17.09 15.12
CA GLU A 10 18.65 -17.28 14.83
C GLU A 10 19.40 -16.11 14.13
N ASN A 11 18.83 -14.91 14.00
CA ASN A 11 19.47 -13.80 13.27
C ASN A 11 19.44 -12.41 13.92
N VAL A 12 18.96 -12.27 15.15
CA VAL A 12 19.07 -10.99 15.86
C VAL A 12 19.55 -11.22 17.29
N ASN A 13 20.82 -10.89 17.54
CA ASN A 13 21.39 -10.93 18.88
C ASN A 13 21.37 -9.50 19.44
N ILE A 14 20.42 -9.19 20.31
CA ILE A 14 20.35 -7.89 21.00
C ILE A 14 21.14 -8.02 22.30
N GLN A 15 22.34 -7.46 22.33
CA GLN A 15 23.05 -7.22 23.58
C GLN A 15 22.57 -5.91 24.19
N MET A 16 21.95 -6.00 25.36
CA MET A 16 21.73 -4.83 26.21
C MET A 16 23.11 -4.41 26.75
N VAL A 17 23.59 -3.25 26.29
CA VAL A 17 24.81 -2.63 26.84
C VAL A 17 24.40 -1.83 28.06
N ASP A 18 24.86 -2.23 29.24
CA ASP A 18 24.51 -1.62 30.53
C ASP A 18 25.13 -0.22 30.76
N ASP A 19 25.90 0.31 29.81
CA ASP A 19 26.55 1.62 29.92
C ASP A 19 25.92 2.63 28.94
N PHE A 20 24.75 3.15 29.30
CA PHE A 20 24.28 4.43 28.78
C PHE A 20 24.46 5.49 29.87
N ASP A 21 25.53 6.27 29.72
CA ASP A 21 25.72 7.49 30.50
C ASP A 21 24.44 8.33 30.44
N LYS A 22 23.88 8.59 31.62
CA LYS A 22 22.74 9.49 31.85
C LYS A 22 23.10 10.91 31.38
N SER A 23 22.99 11.17 30.08
CA SER A 23 22.78 12.52 29.59
C SER A 23 21.32 12.87 29.85
N SER A 24 21.08 13.48 31.01
CA SER A 24 19.83 14.09 31.44
C SER A 24 19.49 15.30 30.56
N ALA A 25 19.28 15.10 29.27
CA ALA A 25 18.33 15.92 28.54
C ALA A 25 16.97 15.27 28.82
N ASP A 26 16.15 15.92 29.64
CA ASP A 26 14.75 15.55 29.87
C ASP A 26 14.03 15.43 28.51
N PHE A 27 14.08 14.25 27.90
CA PHE A 27 13.23 13.91 26.79
C PHE A 27 11.84 13.81 27.39
N ASN A 28 11.13 14.93 27.33
CA ASN A 28 9.87 15.12 28.00
C ASN A 28 8.82 14.34 27.20
N LEU A 29 8.83 13.01 27.35
CA LEU A 29 7.96 12.06 26.67
C LEU A 29 6.50 12.48 26.79
N LYS A 30 6.15 13.07 27.93
CA LYS A 30 4.83 13.66 28.18
C LYS A 30 4.51 14.81 27.22
N LYS A 31 5.46 15.73 26.98
CA LYS A 31 5.31 16.80 25.99
C LYS A 31 5.19 16.24 24.57
N LEU A 32 5.97 15.20 24.24
CA LEU A 32 5.86 14.53 22.94
C LEU A 32 4.47 13.88 22.75
N MET A 33 3.95 13.20 23.78
CA MET A 33 2.63 12.60 23.76
C MET A 33 1.53 13.67 23.64
N GLU A 34 1.66 14.77 24.37
CA GLU A 34 0.73 15.90 24.35
C GLU A 34 0.77 16.63 22.99
N ASP A 35 1.95 16.80 22.39
CA ASP A 35 2.10 17.35 21.03
C ASP A 35 1.47 16.41 19.98
N PHE A 36 1.59 15.08 20.13
CA PHE A 36 0.93 14.09 19.25
C PHE A 36 -0.60 14.13 19.36
N GLU A 37 -1.12 14.26 20.58
CA GLU A 37 -2.56 14.33 20.84
C GLU A 37 -3.15 15.63 20.28
N ASN A 38 -2.42 16.75 20.40
CA ASN A 38 -2.79 18.03 19.80
C ASN A 38 -2.74 18.02 18.27
N ILE A 39 -1.83 17.27 17.64
CA ILE A 39 -1.82 17.05 16.18
C ILE A 39 -3.08 16.29 15.73
N SER A 40 -3.47 15.25 16.48
CA SER A 40 -4.67 14.46 16.16
C SER A 40 -5.96 15.28 16.25
N LEU A 41 -6.00 16.29 17.11
CA LEU A 41 -7.17 17.18 17.29
C LEU A 41 -7.24 18.31 16.25
N HIS A 42 -6.17 18.54 15.47
CA HIS A 42 -6.12 19.53 14.39
C HIS A 42 -6.43 18.95 13.01
N MET A 43 -6.71 17.65 12.91
CA MET A 43 -7.38 17.07 11.74
C MET A 43 -8.83 17.56 11.75
N ASN A 44 -9.05 18.76 11.23
CA ASN A 44 -10.39 19.26 10.93
C ASN A 44 -11.06 18.19 10.05
N ASP A 45 -12.23 17.68 10.44
CA ASP A 45 -13.00 16.71 9.64
C ASP A 45 -13.24 17.18 8.18
N ASN A 46 -13.04 18.47 7.90
CA ASN A 46 -13.07 19.06 6.55
C ASN A 46 -11.83 18.79 5.67
N ASP A 47 -10.64 18.59 6.23
CA ASP A 47 -9.42 18.38 5.42
C ASP A 47 -9.31 16.94 4.90
N ASN A 48 -9.93 15.98 5.58
CA ASN A 48 -9.92 14.57 5.16
C ASN A 48 -10.72 14.35 3.86
N PHE A 49 -11.83 15.09 3.69
CA PHE A 49 -12.64 15.03 2.47
C PHE A 49 -11.89 15.58 1.25
N HIS A 50 -11.08 16.62 1.43
CA HIS A 50 -10.28 17.19 0.35
C HIS A 50 -9.18 16.23 -0.11
N HIS A 51 -8.49 15.57 0.84
CA HIS A 51 -7.41 14.63 0.51
C HIS A 51 -7.89 13.36 -0.20
N GLU A 52 -9.04 12.80 0.22
CA GLU A 52 -9.63 11.63 -0.44
C GLU A 52 -10.04 11.94 -1.90
N SER A 53 -10.56 13.15 -2.14
CA SER A 53 -10.94 13.59 -3.49
C SER A 53 -9.74 13.75 -4.43
N ASP A 54 -8.61 14.25 -3.94
CA ASP A 54 -7.39 14.43 -4.72
C ASP A 54 -6.73 13.08 -5.07
N GLN A 55 -6.76 12.14 -4.12
CA GLN A 55 -6.24 10.79 -4.33
C GLN A 55 -7.04 10.05 -5.41
N LEU A 56 -8.37 10.08 -5.35
CA LEU A 56 -9.24 9.46 -6.36
C LEU A 56 -8.98 10.02 -7.76
N TYR A 57 -8.81 11.33 -7.88
CA TYR A 57 -8.51 11.98 -9.16
C TYR A 57 -7.15 11.56 -9.71
N THR A 58 -6.14 11.45 -8.84
CA THR A 58 -4.80 10.99 -9.20
C THR A 58 -4.82 9.54 -9.70
N ASP A 59 -5.56 8.66 -9.02
CA ASP A 59 -5.69 7.26 -9.42
C ASP A 59 -6.44 7.12 -10.75
N MET A 60 -7.48 7.91 -10.98
CA MET A 60 -8.18 7.98 -12.27
C MET A 60 -7.22 8.37 -13.40
N LEU A 61 -6.44 9.44 -13.22
CA LEU A 61 -5.45 9.87 -14.21
C LEU A 61 -4.37 8.81 -14.44
N ASN A 62 -3.89 8.16 -13.38
CA ASN A 62 -2.90 7.10 -13.47
C ASN A 62 -3.41 5.92 -14.31
N TYR A 63 -4.62 5.44 -14.05
CA TYR A 63 -5.22 4.37 -14.85
C TYR A 63 -5.48 4.78 -16.30
N ASP A 64 -5.86 6.04 -16.55
CA ASP A 64 -6.05 6.49 -17.92
C ASP A 64 -4.73 6.63 -18.69
N MET A 65 -3.69 7.19 -18.08
CA MET A 65 -2.43 7.46 -18.80
C MET A 65 -1.53 6.23 -18.92
N ASN A 66 -1.48 5.37 -17.90
CA ASN A 66 -0.46 4.32 -17.79
C ASN A 66 -0.97 2.92 -18.13
N PHE A 67 -2.27 2.73 -18.34
CA PHE A 67 -2.86 1.42 -18.60
C PHE A 67 -3.62 1.38 -19.92
N THR A 68 -3.37 0.32 -20.68
CA THR A 68 -4.17 -0.06 -21.84
C THR A 68 -5.48 -0.71 -21.41
N VAL A 69 -6.49 -0.68 -22.28
CA VAL A 69 -7.78 -1.37 -22.03
C VAL A 69 -7.57 -2.86 -21.71
N LYS A 70 -6.61 -3.53 -22.35
CA LYS A 70 -6.32 -4.94 -22.06
C LYS A 70 -5.83 -5.15 -20.63
N GLN A 71 -4.93 -4.28 -20.16
CA GLN A 71 -4.43 -4.35 -18.78
C GLN A 71 -5.53 -4.04 -17.75
N LEU A 72 -6.41 -3.07 -18.05
CA LEU A 72 -7.56 -2.78 -17.19
C LEU A 72 -8.52 -3.98 -17.12
N LEU A 73 -8.77 -4.66 -18.25
CA LEU A 73 -9.58 -5.88 -18.26
C LEU A 73 -8.94 -7.02 -17.45
N LEU A 74 -7.60 -7.12 -17.44
CA LEU A 74 -6.90 -8.10 -16.60
C LEU A 74 -7.09 -7.81 -15.10
N ILE A 75 -7.11 -6.54 -14.72
CA ILE A 75 -7.45 -6.12 -13.34
C ILE A 75 -8.89 -6.51 -13.02
N CYS A 76 -9.83 -6.24 -13.92
CA CYS A 76 -11.23 -6.67 -13.76
C CYS A 76 -11.36 -8.20 -13.66
N GLU A 77 -10.52 -8.97 -14.37
CA GLU A 77 -10.49 -10.42 -14.27
C GLU A 77 -10.03 -10.87 -12.89
N TYR A 78 -8.96 -10.27 -12.37
CA TYR A 78 -8.46 -10.54 -11.03
C TYR A 78 -9.52 -10.27 -9.94
N TYR A 79 -10.30 -9.19 -10.09
CA TYR A 79 -11.40 -8.86 -9.17
C TYR A 79 -12.72 -9.60 -9.45
N GLY A 80 -12.79 -10.43 -10.50
CA GLY A 80 -14.04 -11.12 -10.88
C GLY A 80 -15.10 -10.23 -11.53
N LEU A 81 -14.78 -8.99 -11.88
CA LEU A 81 -15.66 -7.98 -12.49
C LEU A 81 -15.77 -8.12 -14.02
N LEU A 82 -14.90 -8.94 -14.64
CA LEU A 82 -14.77 -9.02 -16.10
C LEU A 82 -16.08 -9.37 -16.81
N LYS A 83 -16.92 -10.21 -16.19
CA LYS A 83 -18.20 -10.62 -16.76
C LYS A 83 -19.15 -9.43 -16.91
N ASP A 84 -19.24 -8.59 -15.89
CA ASP A 84 -20.14 -7.43 -15.86
C ASP A 84 -19.64 -6.36 -16.84
N VAL A 85 -18.33 -6.12 -16.86
CA VAL A 85 -17.67 -5.21 -17.80
C VAL A 85 -17.94 -5.59 -19.26
N LYS A 86 -17.78 -6.88 -19.61
CA LYS A 86 -18.01 -7.37 -20.98
C LYS A 86 -19.47 -7.37 -21.37
N THR A 87 -20.37 -7.74 -20.46
CA THR A 87 -21.81 -7.79 -20.72
C THR A 87 -22.37 -6.39 -20.99
N ASN A 88 -21.90 -5.40 -20.23
CA ASN A 88 -22.34 -4.02 -20.33
C ASN A 88 -21.62 -3.21 -21.42
N LYS A 89 -20.62 -3.79 -22.11
CA LYS A 89 -19.83 -3.14 -23.17
C LYS A 89 -19.23 -1.80 -22.73
N MET A 90 -18.71 -1.78 -21.51
CA MET A 90 -18.12 -0.59 -20.89
C MET A 90 -16.95 -0.04 -21.71
N LYS A 91 -16.89 1.29 -21.84
CA LYS A 91 -15.76 2.01 -22.43
C LYS A 91 -14.62 2.11 -21.42
N LYS A 92 -13.43 2.53 -21.87
CA LYS A 92 -12.24 2.62 -21.01
C LYS A 92 -12.51 3.39 -19.70
N GLN A 93 -13.18 4.53 -19.78
CA GLN A 93 -13.51 5.36 -18.61
C GLN A 93 -14.44 4.60 -17.64
N ASP A 94 -15.52 4.00 -18.14
CA ASP A 94 -16.42 3.17 -17.34
C ASP A 94 -15.67 2.01 -16.64
N ILE A 95 -14.68 1.39 -17.31
CA ILE A 95 -13.85 0.32 -16.72
C ILE A 95 -13.00 0.87 -15.57
N ILE A 96 -12.37 2.04 -15.77
CA ILE A 96 -11.57 2.70 -14.73
C ILE A 96 -12.45 3.02 -13.51
N GLU A 97 -13.63 3.60 -13.74
CA GLU A 97 -14.59 3.89 -12.67
C GLU A 97 -15.00 2.63 -11.90
N GLN A 98 -15.26 1.51 -12.59
CA GLN A 98 -15.55 0.24 -11.91
C GLN A 98 -14.39 -0.28 -11.06
N ILE A 99 -13.15 -0.15 -11.55
CA ILE A 99 -11.96 -0.52 -10.78
C ILE A 99 -11.84 0.36 -9.55
N LEU A 100 -11.96 1.68 -9.69
CA LEU A 100 -11.86 2.61 -8.57
C LEU A 100 -12.99 2.41 -7.56
N LEU A 101 -14.22 2.16 -8.01
CA LEU A 101 -15.34 1.85 -7.13
C LEU A 101 -15.08 0.59 -6.30
N PHE A 102 -14.48 -0.43 -6.93
CA PHE A 102 -14.09 -1.66 -6.24
C PHE A 102 -12.96 -1.40 -5.24
N GLU A 103 -11.92 -0.66 -5.65
CA GLU A 103 -10.71 -0.42 -4.85
C GLU A 103 -10.91 0.55 -3.67
N ASN A 104 -11.86 1.48 -3.77
CA ASN A 104 -12.21 2.42 -2.69
C ASN A 104 -13.22 1.83 -1.69
N ASN A 105 -13.67 0.59 -1.89
CA ASN A 105 -14.42 -0.12 -0.86
C ASN A 105 -13.45 -0.72 0.16
N ASN A 106 -13.59 -0.32 1.44
CA ASN A 106 -12.77 -0.82 2.54
C ASN A 106 -12.78 -2.36 2.66
N ASP A 107 -13.88 -3.03 2.30
CA ASP A 107 -13.98 -4.49 2.31
C ASP A 107 -13.02 -5.16 1.32
N ASN A 108 -12.60 -4.43 0.28
CA ASN A 108 -11.72 -4.90 -0.78
C ASN A 108 -10.26 -4.46 -0.59
N TYR A 109 -9.94 -3.75 0.49
CA TYR A 109 -8.63 -3.15 0.72
C TYR A 109 -7.48 -4.15 0.59
N GLU A 110 -7.59 -5.30 1.25
CA GLU A 110 -6.61 -6.39 1.19
C GLU A 110 -6.41 -6.91 -0.24
N MET A 111 -7.50 -7.07 -0.99
CA MET A 111 -7.45 -7.55 -2.37
C MET A 111 -6.78 -6.53 -3.29
N MET A 112 -7.05 -5.24 -3.07
CA MET A 112 -6.49 -4.11 -3.80
C MET A 112 -4.99 -3.96 -3.54
N ILE A 113 -4.53 -4.09 -2.30
CA ILE A 113 -3.10 -4.12 -1.95
C ILE A 113 -2.42 -5.31 -2.59
N ARG A 114 -2.97 -6.51 -2.41
CA ARG A 114 -2.37 -7.74 -2.93
C ARG A 114 -2.17 -7.67 -4.45
N ARG A 115 -3.14 -7.12 -5.16
CA ARG A 115 -3.08 -6.88 -6.60
C ARG A 115 -1.99 -5.87 -6.96
N LYS A 116 -1.83 -4.78 -6.18
CA LYS A 116 -0.74 -3.77 -6.33
C LYS A 116 0.63 -4.42 -6.19
N GLU A 117 0.83 -5.23 -5.15
CA GLU A 117 2.08 -5.95 -4.89
C GLU A 117 2.44 -6.94 -6.00
N LEU A 118 1.48 -7.77 -6.41
CA LEU A 118 1.71 -8.79 -7.44
C LEU A 118 2.10 -8.14 -8.77
N TRP A 119 1.44 -7.05 -9.16
CA TRP A 119 1.79 -6.30 -10.37
C TRP A 119 3.18 -5.68 -10.27
N TYR A 120 3.53 -5.14 -9.10
CA TYR A 120 4.87 -4.62 -8.85
C TYR A 120 5.94 -5.71 -9.04
N TYR A 121 5.79 -6.87 -8.38
CA TYR A 121 6.75 -7.96 -8.53
C TYR A 121 6.86 -8.50 -9.95
N ILE A 122 5.74 -8.60 -10.67
CA ILE A 122 5.76 -9.01 -12.08
C ILE A 122 6.53 -8.01 -12.93
N ASN A 123 6.40 -6.70 -12.67
CA ASN A 123 7.15 -5.69 -13.40
C ASN A 123 8.65 -5.78 -13.08
N GLU A 124 9.04 -5.95 -11.82
CA GLU A 124 10.44 -6.17 -11.43
C GLU A 124 11.04 -7.40 -12.14
N LEU A 125 10.29 -8.51 -12.18
CA LEU A 125 10.75 -9.73 -12.85
C LEU A 125 10.87 -9.60 -14.38
N LYS A 126 10.07 -8.73 -15.01
CA LYS A 126 10.15 -8.44 -16.45
C LYS A 126 11.37 -7.61 -16.80
N GLU A 127 11.79 -6.72 -15.91
CA GLU A 127 12.97 -5.89 -16.11
C GLU A 127 14.28 -6.63 -15.75
N ASP A 128 14.21 -7.69 -14.93
CA ASP A 128 15.38 -8.49 -14.62
C ASP A 128 15.97 -9.23 -15.85
N LYS A 129 17.30 -9.20 -15.94
CA LYS A 129 18.04 -9.76 -17.08
C LYS A 129 17.84 -11.27 -17.25
N MET A 130 17.75 -12.02 -16.16
CA MET A 130 17.70 -13.47 -16.15
C MET A 130 16.27 -14.01 -16.05
N MET A 131 15.41 -13.37 -15.26
CA MET A 131 14.06 -13.84 -14.96
C MET A 131 13.09 -13.55 -16.09
N LYS A 132 13.26 -12.46 -16.85
CA LYS A 132 12.30 -12.07 -17.90
C LYS A 132 11.97 -13.14 -18.93
N LYS A 133 12.92 -14.04 -19.24
CA LYS A 133 12.70 -15.16 -20.19
C LYS A 133 11.76 -16.24 -19.65
N PHE A 134 11.50 -16.24 -18.34
CA PHE A 134 10.59 -17.16 -17.67
C PHE A 134 9.25 -16.51 -17.29
N VAL A 135 9.12 -15.18 -17.43
CA VAL A 135 7.87 -14.49 -17.14
C VAL A 135 6.96 -14.58 -18.36
N ILE A 136 5.88 -15.37 -18.24
CA ILE A 136 4.79 -15.41 -19.21
C ILE A 136 3.66 -14.53 -18.66
N TRP A 137 3.41 -13.40 -19.31
CA TRP A 137 2.38 -12.43 -18.89
C TRP A 137 1.62 -11.93 -20.13
N GLY A 138 0.28 -11.97 -20.08
CA GLY A 138 -0.60 -11.62 -21.20
C GLY A 138 -1.68 -10.64 -20.79
#